data_AF-A0A6J8BEF4-F1
#
_entry.id   AF-A0A6J8BEF4-F1
#
_cell.length_a   1.000
_cell.length_b   1.000
_cell.length_c   1.000
_cell.angle_alpha   90.00
_cell.angle_beta   90.00
_cell.angle_gamma   90.00
#
_symmetry.space_group_name_H-M   'P 1'
#
loop_
_entity.id
_entity.type
_entity.pdbx_description
1 polymer ?
#
loop_
_entity_poly.entity_id
_entity_poly.type
_entity_poly.pdbx_seq_one_letter_code
_entity_poly.pdbx_strand_id
1 'polypeptide(L)'
;MEKAKTLFSDFLYGGKFYNADDDLKTTARTCPSNNITVERLMGKLDSAIKQCPNSSVGDIETKIVYNNNKTQTWLDTKSNADKEILVKNAIKNRNSRSVFKKKNESFNNRVKIINQRFESKEKQAKRKSDKRATIKKIIEEKIWNLEIELETKIDKLRTKTEK
;
A
#
# COMPACT_ATOMS: atom_id res chain seq x y z
N MET A 1 0.41 18.71 6.81
CA MET A 1 0.54 19.32 8.16
C MET A 1 -0.79 19.85 8.72
N GLU A 2 -1.78 20.23 7.90
CA GLU A 2 -3.10 20.67 8.38
C GLU A 2 -3.85 19.64 9.25
N LYS A 3 -3.87 18.37 8.85
CA LYS A 3 -4.57 17.31 9.60
C LYS A 3 -4.03 17.07 11.01
N ALA A 4 -2.77 17.37 11.25
CA ALA A 4 -2.17 17.27 12.58
C ALA A 4 -2.61 18.45 13.47
N LYS A 5 -2.74 19.65 12.89
CA LYS A 5 -3.23 20.83 13.63
C LYS A 5 -4.67 20.67 14.10
N THR A 6 -5.54 20.09 13.27
CA THR A 6 -6.93 19.75 13.66
C THR A 6 -7.00 18.68 14.74
N LEU A 7 -6.02 17.77 14.80
CA LEU A 7 -6.04 16.68 15.77
C LEU A 7 -5.72 17.16 17.18
N PHE A 8 -4.84 18.16 17.31
CA PHE A 8 -4.49 18.77 18.59
C PHE A 8 -5.44 19.89 19.00
N SER A 9 -6.10 20.57 18.05
CA SER A 9 -7.08 21.63 18.38
C SER A 9 -8.27 21.12 19.18
N ASP A 10 -8.66 19.87 18.98
CA ASP A 10 -9.79 19.28 19.71
C ASP A 10 -9.50 19.08 21.22
N PHE A 11 -8.22 19.08 21.63
CA PHE A 11 -7.77 18.94 23.02
C PHE A 11 -7.39 20.28 23.69
N LEU A 12 -7.33 21.38 22.92
CA LEU A 12 -7.00 22.71 23.44
C LEU A 12 -8.23 23.41 24.02
N TYR A 13 -8.04 24.51 24.75
CA TYR A 13 -9.12 25.29 25.38
C TYR A 13 -10.23 25.65 24.37
N GLY A 14 -11.47 25.22 24.64
CA GLY A 14 -12.62 25.38 23.72
C GLY A 14 -12.77 24.27 22.67
N GLY A 15 -11.87 23.29 22.65
CA GLY A 15 -11.95 22.09 21.82
C GLY A 15 -12.95 21.06 22.34
N LYS A 16 -13.39 20.18 21.45
CA LYS A 16 -14.45 19.18 21.71
C LYS A 16 -14.15 18.25 22.89
N PHE A 17 -12.88 17.97 23.16
CA PHE A 17 -12.44 17.07 24.23
C PHE A 17 -11.88 17.81 25.45
N TYR A 18 -11.83 19.14 25.42
CA TYR A 18 -11.32 19.96 26.52
C TYR A 18 -12.24 19.93 27.75
N ASN A 19 -13.55 20.07 27.52
CA ASN A 19 -14.60 19.83 28.52
C ASN A 19 -15.48 18.69 28.03
N ALA A 20 -14.95 17.48 28.10
CA ALA A 20 -15.69 16.28 27.68
C ALA A 20 -16.97 16.11 28.49
N ASP A 21 -18.07 15.85 27.78
CA ASP A 21 -19.36 15.50 28.35
C ASP A 21 -19.27 14.20 29.17
N ASP A 22 -20.15 14.01 30.15
CA ASP A 22 -20.07 12.87 31.08
C ASP A 22 -20.33 11.52 30.38
N ASP A 23 -21.12 11.52 29.31
CA ASP A 23 -21.30 10.37 28.42
C ASP A 23 -20.00 9.98 27.69
N LEU A 24 -19.17 10.96 27.34
CA LEU A 24 -17.89 10.71 26.69
C LEU A 24 -16.85 10.20 27.69
N LYS A 25 -16.88 10.69 28.93
CA LYS A 25 -16.01 10.19 30.01
C LYS A 25 -16.34 8.75 30.38
N THR A 26 -17.62 8.39 30.43
CA THR A 26 -18.06 7.02 30.75
C THR A 26 -17.66 6.03 29.64
N THR A 27 -17.81 6.40 28.37
CA THR A 27 -17.32 5.57 27.26
C THR A 27 -15.80 5.46 27.24
N ALA A 28 -15.07 6.58 27.41
CA ALA A 28 -13.61 6.57 27.43
C ALA A 28 -13.02 5.79 28.61
N ARG A 29 -13.74 5.66 29.73
CA ARG A 29 -13.31 4.86 30.90
C ARG A 29 -13.13 3.37 30.59
N THR A 30 -13.78 2.87 29.55
CA THR A 30 -13.58 1.48 29.07
C THR A 30 -12.29 1.29 28.28
N CYS A 31 -11.68 2.40 27.82
CA CYS A 31 -10.41 2.37 27.13
C CYS A 31 -9.27 2.36 28.16
N PRO A 32 -8.32 1.42 28.09
CA PRO A 32 -7.15 1.46 28.94
C PRO A 32 -6.36 2.75 28.69
N SER A 33 -5.84 3.36 29.76
CA SER A 33 -5.08 4.61 29.72
C SER A 33 -3.78 4.52 28.92
N ASN A 34 -3.32 3.30 28.62
CA ASN A 34 -2.12 3.03 27.87
C ASN A 34 -2.36 1.99 26.78
N ASN A 35 -1.60 2.11 25.69
CA ASN A 35 -1.71 1.22 24.54
C ASN A 35 -0.85 -0.05 24.68
N ILE A 36 -0.35 -0.35 25.88
CA ILE A 36 0.66 -1.39 26.14
C ILE A 36 0.20 -2.76 25.65
N THR A 37 -1.08 -3.08 25.84
CA THR A 37 -1.64 -4.37 25.42
C THR A 37 -1.61 -4.54 23.90
N VAL A 38 -1.98 -3.48 23.16
CA VAL A 38 -1.98 -3.50 21.69
C VAL A 38 -0.55 -3.55 21.17
N GLU A 39 0.36 -2.76 21.75
CA GLU A 39 1.78 -2.77 21.39
C GLU A 39 2.41 -4.15 21.60
N ARG A 40 2.12 -4.80 22.74
CA ARG A 40 2.58 -6.18 23.01
C ARG A 40 2.01 -7.18 22.01
N LEU A 41 0.72 -7.07 21.66
CA LEU A 41 0.09 -7.95 20.67
C LEU A 41 0.73 -7.76 19.29
N MET A 42 0.99 -6.53 18.89
CA MET A 42 1.67 -6.22 17.63
C MET A 42 3.11 -6.70 17.61
N GLY A 43 3.85 -6.54 18.73
CA GLY A 43 5.20 -7.09 18.86
C GLY A 43 5.22 -8.61 18.72
N LYS A 44 4.25 -9.32 19.32
CA LYS A 44 4.10 -10.78 19.15
C LYS A 44 3.78 -11.16 17.71
N LEU A 45 2.91 -10.41 17.04
CA LEU A 45 2.55 -10.64 15.64
C LEU A 45 3.76 -10.45 14.72
N ASP A 46 4.48 -9.33 14.85
CA ASP A 46 5.67 -9.03 14.06
C ASP A 46 6.77 -10.09 14.25
N SER A 47 7.03 -10.48 15.50
CA SER A 47 7.99 -11.55 15.80
C SER A 47 7.57 -12.89 15.17
N ALA A 48 6.28 -13.25 15.23
CA ALA A 48 5.79 -14.52 14.71
C ALA A 48 5.79 -14.55 13.17
N ILE A 49 5.50 -13.43 12.50
CA ILE A 49 5.61 -13.32 11.04
C ILE A 49 7.05 -13.54 10.59
N LYS A 50 8.02 -12.96 11.32
CA LYS A 50 9.46 -13.15 11.02
C LYS A 50 9.93 -14.59 11.21
N GLN A 51 9.41 -15.28 12.22
CA GLN A 51 9.77 -16.68 12.53
C GLN A 51 9.08 -17.69 11.61
N CYS A 52 7.86 -17.41 11.16
CA CYS A 52 7.06 -18.31 10.35
C CYS A 52 6.59 -17.63 9.04
N PRO A 53 7.52 -17.32 8.12
CA PRO A 53 7.21 -16.54 6.92
C PRO A 53 6.27 -17.28 5.94
N ASN A 54 6.21 -18.61 6.01
CA ASN A 54 5.34 -19.43 5.18
C ASN A 54 3.92 -19.60 5.78
N SER A 55 3.69 -19.18 7.02
CA SER A 55 2.38 -19.24 7.66
C SER A 55 1.51 -18.07 7.22
N SER A 56 0.20 -18.29 7.11
CA SER A 56 -0.71 -17.19 6.83
C SER A 56 -0.83 -16.27 8.05
N VAL A 57 -1.00 -14.97 7.80
CA VAL A 57 -1.20 -13.98 8.88
C VAL A 57 -2.39 -14.38 9.76
N GLY A 58 -3.46 -14.92 9.17
CA GLY A 58 -4.63 -15.39 9.91
C GLY A 58 -4.34 -16.55 10.85
N ASP A 59 -3.47 -17.48 10.48
CA ASP A 59 -3.07 -18.59 11.36
C ASP A 59 -2.23 -18.07 12.54
N ILE A 60 -1.33 -17.12 12.27
CA ILE A 60 -0.51 -16.48 13.29
C ILE A 60 -1.38 -15.68 14.26
N GLU A 61 -2.30 -14.86 13.75
CA GLU A 61 -3.27 -14.11 14.55
C GLU A 61 -4.11 -15.05 15.42
N THR A 62 -4.63 -16.12 14.83
CA THR A 62 -5.43 -17.12 15.55
C THR A 62 -4.64 -17.74 16.70
N LYS A 63 -3.37 -18.10 16.48
CA LYS A 63 -2.49 -18.63 17.54
C LYS A 63 -2.27 -17.63 18.66
N ILE A 64 -2.03 -16.35 18.33
CA ILE A 64 -1.82 -15.29 19.32
C ILE A 64 -3.09 -15.07 20.16
N VAL A 65 -4.25 -14.99 19.50
CA VAL A 65 -5.55 -14.83 20.18
C VAL A 65 -5.85 -16.05 21.06
N TYR A 66 -5.63 -17.26 20.53
CA TYR A 66 -5.84 -18.51 21.25
C TYR A 66 -5.09 -18.52 22.58
N ASN A 67 -3.80 -18.16 22.54
CA ASN A 67 -2.91 -18.13 23.70
C ASN A 67 -3.26 -17.00 24.68
N ASN A 68 -3.49 -15.77 24.21
CA ASN A 68 -3.77 -14.65 25.12
C ASN A 68 -5.14 -14.77 25.79
N ASN A 69 -6.15 -15.32 25.11
CA ASN A 69 -7.48 -15.53 25.68
C ASN A 69 -7.57 -16.77 26.57
N LYS A 70 -6.46 -17.52 26.74
CA LYS A 70 -6.41 -18.80 27.47
C LYS A 70 -7.49 -19.78 26.97
N THR A 71 -7.69 -19.81 25.65
CA THR A 71 -8.79 -20.54 25.01
C THR A 71 -8.73 -22.04 25.33
N GLN A 72 -7.53 -22.60 25.47
CA GLN A 72 -7.33 -23.98 25.90
C GLN A 72 -7.98 -24.23 27.27
N THR A 73 -7.65 -23.40 28.28
CA THR A 73 -8.20 -23.56 29.63
C THR A 73 -9.72 -23.43 29.64
N TRP A 74 -10.28 -22.53 28.81
CA TRP A 74 -11.73 -22.41 28.65
C TRP A 74 -12.33 -23.67 28.01
N LEU A 75 -11.70 -24.22 26.98
CA LEU A 75 -12.13 -25.48 26.36
C LEU A 75 -12.08 -26.62 27.38
N ASP A 76 -11.07 -26.68 28.23
CA ASP A 76 -10.91 -27.75 29.22
C ASP A 76 -12.07 -27.80 30.23
N THR A 77 -12.72 -26.67 30.51
CA THR A 77 -13.94 -26.60 31.36
C THR A 77 -15.21 -27.14 30.70
N LYS A 78 -15.19 -27.42 29.39
CA LYS A 78 -16.37 -27.86 28.63
C LYS A 78 -16.47 -29.37 28.52
N SER A 79 -17.70 -29.86 28.43
CA SER A 79 -17.97 -31.28 28.19
C SER A 79 -17.49 -31.70 26.79
N ASN A 80 -17.27 -32.99 26.59
CA ASN A 80 -16.86 -33.52 25.27
C ASN A 80 -17.94 -33.27 24.20
N ALA A 81 -19.22 -33.34 24.57
CA ALA A 81 -20.33 -33.03 23.68
C ALA A 81 -20.31 -31.56 23.22
N ASP A 82 -20.08 -30.63 24.16
CA ASP A 82 -19.98 -29.20 23.83
C ASP A 82 -18.77 -28.89 22.96
N LYS A 83 -17.62 -29.52 23.24
CA LYS A 83 -16.41 -29.39 22.41
C LYS A 83 -16.69 -29.82 20.97
N GLU A 84 -17.38 -30.95 20.78
CA GLU A 84 -17.72 -31.45 19.44
C GLU A 84 -18.66 -30.50 18.69
N ILE A 85 -19.65 -29.93 19.37
CA ILE A 85 -20.55 -28.92 18.81
C ILE A 85 -19.76 -27.66 18.38
N LEU A 86 -18.85 -27.18 19.23
CA LEU A 86 -18.01 -26.01 18.94
C LEU A 86 -17.14 -26.25 17.69
N VAL A 87 -16.53 -27.42 17.57
CA VAL A 87 -15.72 -27.79 16.40
C VAL A 87 -16.59 -27.89 15.14
N LYS A 88 -17.76 -28.54 15.21
CA LYS A 88 -18.69 -28.63 14.07
C LYS A 88 -19.14 -27.24 13.60
N ASN A 89 -19.41 -26.32 14.53
CA ASN A 89 -19.77 -24.94 14.21
C ASN A 89 -18.61 -24.17 13.55
N ALA A 90 -17.38 -24.34 14.05
CA ALA A 90 -16.20 -23.72 13.44
C ALA A 90 -15.97 -24.20 11.99
N ILE A 91 -16.17 -25.50 11.73
CA ILE A 91 -16.08 -26.08 10.38
C ILE A 91 -17.19 -25.54 9.47
N LYS A 92 -18.43 -25.47 9.96
CA LYS A 92 -19.58 -24.97 9.20
C LYS A 92 -19.44 -23.49 8.81
N ASN A 93 -18.81 -22.68 9.66
CA ASN A 93 -18.59 -21.25 9.43
C ASN A 93 -17.35 -20.94 8.55
N ARG A 94 -16.73 -21.94 7.92
CA ARG A 94 -15.57 -21.79 7.01
C ARG A 94 -15.89 -21.01 5.72
N ASN A 95 -17.14 -20.61 5.50
CA ASN A 95 -17.58 -19.80 4.35
C ASN A 95 -16.87 -18.43 4.23
N SER A 96 -16.14 -18.00 5.27
CA SER A 96 -15.20 -16.87 5.24
C SER A 96 -14.07 -17.01 4.19
N ARG A 97 -13.79 -18.21 3.66
CA ARG A 97 -12.87 -18.38 2.50
C ARG A 97 -13.35 -17.64 1.25
N SER A 98 -14.66 -17.55 1.01
CA SER A 98 -15.20 -16.83 -0.14
C SER A 98 -14.94 -15.31 -0.02
N VAL A 99 -15.05 -14.77 1.20
CA VAL A 99 -14.72 -13.38 1.52
C VAL A 99 -13.22 -13.13 1.37
N PHE A 100 -12.39 -14.07 1.83
CA PHE A 100 -10.94 -13.98 1.68
C PHE A 100 -10.51 -14.04 0.21
N LYS A 101 -11.18 -14.87 -0.61
CA LYS A 101 -10.95 -14.95 -2.06
C LYS A 101 -11.22 -13.61 -2.74
N LYS A 102 -12.38 -12.99 -2.45
CA LYS A 102 -12.71 -11.64 -2.96
C LYS A 102 -11.69 -10.59 -2.53
N LYS A 103 -11.23 -10.64 -1.27
CA LYS A 103 -10.21 -9.72 -0.75
C LYS A 103 -8.87 -9.93 -1.47
N ASN A 104 -8.48 -11.18 -1.73
CA ASN A 104 -7.25 -11.53 -2.43
C ASN A 104 -7.30 -11.13 -3.92
N GLU A 105 -8.44 -11.28 -4.58
CA GLU A 105 -8.66 -10.77 -5.94
C GLU A 105 -8.49 -9.25 -6.00
N SER A 106 -9.06 -8.51 -5.03
CA SER A 106 -8.88 -7.05 -4.94
C SER A 106 -7.41 -6.65 -4.73
N PHE A 107 -6.67 -7.42 -3.92
CA PHE A 107 -5.25 -7.19 -3.67
C PHE A 107 -4.41 -7.46 -4.93
N ASN A 108 -4.63 -8.60 -5.59
CA ASN A 108 -3.96 -8.97 -6.84
C ASN A 108 -4.21 -7.92 -7.94
N ASN A 109 -5.43 -7.37 -8.01
CA ASN A 109 -5.75 -6.29 -8.94
C ASN A 109 -4.95 -5.01 -8.62
N ARG A 110 -4.79 -4.66 -7.33
CA ARG A 110 -3.96 -3.53 -6.92
C ARG A 110 -2.48 -3.74 -7.26
N VAL A 111 -1.94 -4.94 -7.02
CA VAL A 111 -0.56 -5.29 -7.38
C VAL A 111 -0.36 -5.19 -8.90
N LYS A 112 -1.30 -5.69 -9.71
CA LYS A 112 -1.26 -5.54 -11.17
C LYS A 112 -1.21 -4.07 -11.61
N ILE A 113 -2.06 -3.22 -11.02
CA ILE A 113 -2.07 -1.78 -11.34
C ILE A 113 -0.73 -1.13 -10.97
N ILE A 114 -0.15 -1.48 -9.81
CA ILE A 114 1.15 -0.96 -9.38
C ILE A 114 2.25 -1.39 -10.36
N ASN A 115 2.30 -2.67 -10.73
CA ASN A 115 3.29 -3.18 -11.68
C ASN A 115 3.15 -2.52 -13.06
N GLN A 116 1.93 -2.35 -13.57
CA GLN A 116 1.67 -1.63 -14.82
C GLN A 116 2.17 -0.17 -14.78
N ARG A 117 2.04 0.50 -13.62
CA ARG A 117 2.59 1.86 -13.44
C ARG A 117 4.11 1.88 -13.45
N PHE A 118 4.76 0.88 -12.85
CA PHE A 118 6.22 0.75 -12.89
C PHE A 118 6.71 0.52 -14.33
N GLU A 119 6.12 -0.44 -15.05
CA GLU A 119 6.44 -0.72 -16.45
C GLU A 119 6.22 0.51 -17.35
N SER A 120 5.13 1.27 -17.12
CA SER A 120 4.84 2.47 -17.89
C SER A 120 5.87 3.58 -17.65
N LYS A 121 6.33 3.75 -16.40
CA LYS A 121 7.41 4.69 -16.06
C LYS A 121 8.73 4.28 -16.70
N GLU A 122 9.05 2.99 -16.69
CA GLU A 122 10.26 2.45 -17.31
C GLU A 122 10.26 2.65 -18.83
N LYS A 123 9.13 2.37 -19.49
CA LYS A 123 8.94 2.66 -20.93
C LYS A 123 9.08 4.15 -21.24
N GLN A 124 8.55 5.04 -20.40
CA GLN A 124 8.73 6.48 -20.57
C GLN A 124 10.19 6.91 -20.38
N ALA A 125 10.88 6.34 -19.40
CA ALA A 125 12.30 6.62 -19.17
C ALA A 125 13.16 6.20 -20.38
N LYS A 126 12.91 5.00 -20.91
CA LYS A 126 13.58 4.50 -22.12
C LYS A 126 13.33 5.40 -23.33
N ARG A 127 12.06 5.77 -23.61
CA ARG A 127 11.72 6.71 -24.68
C ARG A 127 12.41 8.08 -24.54
N LYS A 128 12.55 8.60 -23.32
CA LYS A 128 13.29 9.85 -23.07
C LYS A 128 14.78 9.69 -23.34
N SER A 129 15.36 8.55 -22.96
CA SER A 129 16.76 8.20 -23.25
C SER A 129 17.00 8.10 -24.76
N ASP A 130 16.13 7.39 -25.48
CA ASP A 130 16.23 7.22 -26.93
C ASP A 130 16.16 8.58 -27.64
N LYS A 131 15.21 9.45 -27.27
CA LYS A 131 15.12 10.82 -27.79
C LYS A 131 16.40 11.63 -27.55
N ARG A 132 17.00 11.53 -26.37
CA ARG A 132 18.27 12.22 -26.05
C ARG A 132 19.43 11.68 -26.88
N ALA A 133 19.49 10.36 -27.11
CA ALA A 133 20.49 9.76 -27.98
C ALA A 133 20.33 10.21 -29.44
N THR A 134 19.10 10.30 -29.95
CA THR A 134 18.83 10.85 -31.29
C THR A 134 19.22 12.32 -31.39
N ILE A 135 18.87 13.15 -30.41
CA ILE A 135 19.28 14.57 -30.37
C ILE A 135 20.80 14.69 -30.37
N LYS A 136 21.50 13.84 -29.60
CA LYS A 136 22.97 13.84 -29.56
C LYS A 136 23.57 13.46 -30.92
N LYS A 137 23.03 12.45 -31.61
CA LYS A 137 23.43 12.10 -32.98
C LYS A 137 23.21 13.25 -33.96
N ILE A 138 22.07 13.92 -33.92
CA ILE A 138 21.77 15.07 -34.80
C ILE A 138 22.79 16.21 -34.58
N ILE A 139 23.20 16.45 -33.32
CA ILE A 139 24.23 17.43 -32.98
C ILE A 139 25.62 16.97 -33.47
N GLU A 140 25.98 15.70 -33.25
CA GLU A 140 27.26 15.11 -33.68
C GLU A 140 27.40 15.08 -35.22
N GLU A 141 26.32 14.79 -35.94
CA GLU A 141 26.24 14.75 -37.40
C GLU A 141 26.22 16.15 -38.05
N LYS A 142 26.21 17.24 -37.25
CA LYS A 142 26.18 18.65 -37.72
C LYS A 142 25.13 18.90 -38.82
N ILE A 143 23.96 18.26 -38.72
CA ILE A 143 22.87 18.35 -39.72
C ILE A 143 22.25 19.77 -39.78
N TRP A 144 22.71 20.71 -38.94
CA TRP A 144 22.38 22.13 -39.03
C TRP A 144 23.04 22.87 -40.22
N ASN A 145 23.84 22.21 -41.05
CA ASN A 145 24.49 22.82 -42.22
C ASN A 145 23.57 22.95 -43.46
N LEU A 146 22.27 22.65 -43.33
CA LEU A 146 21.33 22.69 -44.47
C LEU A 146 21.13 24.10 -45.03
N GLU A 147 21.40 25.15 -44.26
CA GLU A 147 21.28 26.55 -44.69
C GLU A 147 22.41 26.94 -45.67
N ILE A 148 23.65 26.55 -45.38
CA ILE A 148 24.81 26.78 -46.28
C ILE A 148 24.71 25.93 -47.54
N GLU A 149 24.21 24.68 -47.44
CA GLU A 149 23.96 23.83 -48.61
C GLU A 149 22.78 24.30 -49.48
N LEU A 150 21.78 24.96 -48.89
CA LEU A 150 20.68 25.58 -49.64
C LEU A 150 21.12 26.89 -50.30
N GLU A 151 21.86 27.76 -49.62
CA GLU A 151 22.40 28.99 -50.19
C GLU A 151 23.33 28.70 -51.36
N THR A 152 24.25 27.73 -51.22
CA THR A 152 25.14 27.32 -52.31
C THR A 152 24.41 26.64 -53.48
N LYS A 153 23.26 25.99 -53.26
CA LYS A 153 22.41 25.46 -54.34
C LYS A 153 21.56 26.55 -55.01
N ILE A 154 21.08 27.54 -54.26
CA ILE A 154 20.34 28.70 -54.79
C ILE A 154 21.27 29.55 -55.66
N ASP A 155 22.51 29.80 -55.24
CA ASP A 155 23.49 30.54 -56.06
C ASP A 155 23.85 29.80 -57.35
N LYS A 156 24.00 28.46 -57.30
CA LYS A 156 24.21 27.63 -58.50
C LYS A 156 23.02 27.64 -59.47
N LEU A 157 21.81 27.88 -58.97
CA LEU A 157 20.60 28.00 -59.79
C LEU A 157 20.43 29.42 -60.37
N ARG A 158 20.98 30.45 -59.72
CA ARG A 158 20.93 31.86 -60.19
C ARG A 158 21.91 32.17 -61.32
N THR A 159 22.97 31.38 -61.51
CA THR A 159 24.01 31.61 -62.54
C THR A 159 23.64 31.14 -63.96
N LYS A 160 22.37 30.82 -64.25
CA LYS A 160 21.89 30.56 -65.63
C LYS A 160 20.71 31.47 -65.98
N THR A 161 20.97 32.76 -65.95
CA THR A 161 20.12 33.75 -66.64
C THR A 161 21.03 34.75 -67.31
N GLU A 162 21.56 34.41 -68.49
CA GLU A 162 22.03 35.41 -69.43
C GLU A 162 22.03 34.86 -70.87
N LYS A 163 21.19 35.55 -71.67
CA LYS A 163 21.18 35.70 -73.14
C LYS A 163 20.83 34.52 -74.03
#